data_AF-A0A4P9YP09-F1
#
_entry.id   AF-A0A4P9YP09-F1
#
_cell.length_a   1.000
_cell.length_b   1.000
_cell.length_c   1.000
_cell.angle_alpha   90.00
_cell.angle_beta   90.00
_cell.angle_gamma   90.00
#
_symmetry.space_group_name_H-M   'P 1'
#
loop_
_entity.id
_entity.type
_entity.pdbx_description
1 polymer ?
#
loop_
_entity_poly.entity_id
_entity_poly.type
_entity_poly.pdbx_seq_one_letter_code
_entity_poly.pdbx_strand_id
1 'polypeptide(L)'
;MLFPFCLQTFKDSKVEVFNFSAIHLLNDPQGFTEKLFSKLRDSPKSLPFEMKIMVMNVISRVIGIHKLTLLSFYPFLFNYLNPHQQEVTLILTFAAQSTHELIPPEDIEAMVKTIANNFVADHCAPEVITVGLNSIREICSRNPLAMNSDLLKDLTEYKDYKNKGVVMAARSLIQLFRDKNPELLHRRERGKFVSENMKEFKKLQFGESLALESLPGVQVIF
;
A
#
# COMPACT_ATOMS: atom_id res chain seq x y z
N MET A 1 -44.64 -20.53 -1.34
CA MET A 1 -43.47 -20.32 -0.46
C MET A 1 -42.23 -20.31 -1.34
N LEU A 2 -41.80 -19.11 -1.73
CA LEU A 2 -40.61 -18.87 -2.55
C LEU A 2 -39.47 -18.52 -1.60
N PHE A 3 -38.50 -19.43 -1.44
CA PHE A 3 -37.23 -19.13 -0.77
C PHE A 3 -36.37 -18.27 -1.70
N PRO A 4 -35.94 -17.05 -1.30
CA PRO A 4 -35.07 -16.25 -2.12
C PRO A 4 -33.64 -16.80 -2.04
N PHE A 5 -33.12 -17.16 -3.20
CA PHE A 5 -31.73 -17.50 -3.49
C PHE A 5 -30.84 -16.33 -3.04
N CYS A 6 -30.15 -16.48 -1.90
CA CYS A 6 -29.14 -15.52 -1.47
C CYS A 6 -27.90 -15.75 -2.33
N LEU A 7 -27.75 -14.94 -3.37
CA LEU A 7 -26.50 -14.79 -4.11
C LEU A 7 -25.41 -14.35 -3.12
N GLN A 8 -24.59 -15.31 -2.70
CA GLN A 8 -23.29 -15.04 -2.11
C GLN A 8 -22.49 -14.28 -3.18
N THR A 9 -22.31 -12.98 -2.97
CA THR A 9 -21.41 -12.17 -3.79
C THR A 9 -19.99 -12.67 -3.54
N PHE A 10 -19.48 -13.48 -4.48
CA PHE A 10 -18.06 -13.74 -4.58
C PHE A 10 -17.36 -12.39 -4.69
N LYS A 11 -16.63 -12.03 -3.63
CA LYS A 11 -15.76 -10.87 -3.59
C LYS A 11 -14.75 -11.07 -4.71
N ASP A 12 -14.85 -10.25 -5.77
CA ASP A 12 -13.91 -10.25 -6.89
C ASP A 12 -12.48 -10.19 -6.33
N SER A 13 -11.83 -11.34 -6.24
CA SER A 13 -10.39 -11.42 -6.18
C SER A 13 -9.91 -10.68 -7.42
N LYS A 14 -9.27 -9.52 -7.24
CA LYS A 14 -8.61 -8.81 -8.32
C LYS A 14 -7.87 -9.87 -9.13
N VAL A 15 -8.33 -10.14 -10.35
CA VAL A 15 -7.65 -11.06 -11.25
C VAL A 15 -6.26 -10.48 -11.38
N GLU A 16 -5.27 -11.12 -10.76
CA GLU A 16 -3.89 -10.82 -11.05
C GLU A 16 -3.76 -11.12 -12.54
N VAL A 17 -3.73 -10.04 -13.34
CA VAL A 17 -3.44 -10.15 -14.75
C VAL A 17 -1.98 -10.60 -14.77
N PHE A 18 -1.79 -11.93 -14.75
CA PHE A 18 -0.51 -12.59 -14.97
C PHE A 18 -0.12 -12.32 -16.42
N ASN A 19 0.27 -11.08 -16.70
CA ASN A 19 1.25 -10.84 -17.74
C ASN A 19 2.45 -11.66 -17.30
N PHE A 20 2.67 -12.83 -17.91
CA PHE A 20 3.86 -13.69 -17.76
C PHE A 20 5.09 -12.85 -18.14
N SER A 21 5.47 -11.98 -17.23
CA SER A 21 6.55 -11.03 -17.37
C SER A 21 7.81 -11.81 -17.08
N ALA A 22 8.87 -11.61 -17.87
CA ALA A 22 10.18 -12.23 -17.64
C ALA A 22 10.68 -12.04 -16.19
N ILE A 23 10.18 -11.02 -15.49
CA ILE A 23 10.40 -10.76 -14.07
C ILE A 23 10.05 -11.98 -13.19
N HIS A 24 8.98 -12.73 -13.49
CA HIS A 24 8.60 -13.90 -12.69
C HIS A 24 9.58 -15.08 -12.84
N LEU A 25 10.31 -15.15 -13.95
CA LEU A 25 11.25 -16.24 -14.26
C LEU A 25 12.70 -15.88 -13.88
N LEU A 26 12.92 -14.84 -13.08
CA LEU A 26 14.25 -14.50 -12.61
C LEU A 26 14.81 -15.61 -11.70
N ASN A 27 15.99 -16.11 -12.06
CA ASN A 27 16.67 -17.18 -11.31
C ASN A 27 17.23 -16.70 -9.95
N ASP A 28 17.69 -15.45 -9.88
CA ASP A 28 18.18 -14.80 -8.65
C ASP A 28 17.61 -13.37 -8.57
N PRO A 29 16.35 -13.21 -8.11
CA PRO A 29 15.70 -11.91 -8.06
C PRO A 29 16.35 -10.97 -7.02
N GLN A 30 16.87 -11.52 -5.92
CA GLN A 30 17.54 -10.73 -4.87
C GLN A 30 18.85 -10.13 -5.39
N GLY A 31 19.77 -10.98 -5.86
CA GLY A 31 21.08 -10.51 -6.35
C GLY A 31 20.96 -9.64 -7.61
N PHE A 32 19.95 -9.87 -8.45
CA PHE A 32 19.62 -8.97 -9.56
C PHE A 32 19.27 -7.55 -9.05
N THR A 33 18.37 -7.47 -8.07
CA THR A 33 17.87 -6.20 -7.54
C THR A 33 18.96 -5.43 -6.80
N GLU A 34 19.77 -6.11 -6.00
CA GLU A 34 20.89 -5.48 -5.26
C GLU A 34 21.96 -4.91 -6.20
N LYS A 35 22.36 -5.66 -7.24
CA LYS A 35 23.32 -5.18 -8.24
C LYS A 35 22.77 -3.98 -9.00
N LEU A 36 21.49 -3.99 -9.34
CA LEU A 36 20.82 -2.90 -10.04
C LEU A 36 20.72 -1.66 -9.14
N PHE A 37 20.39 -1.83 -7.86
CA PHE A 37 20.34 -0.76 -6.88
C PHE A 37 21.72 -0.15 -6.60
N SER A 38 22.78 -0.95 -6.49
CA SER A 38 24.16 -0.44 -6.34
C SER A 38 24.54 0.46 -7.51
N LYS A 39 24.25 0.04 -8.75
CA LYS A 39 24.50 0.87 -9.95
C LYS A 39 23.73 2.19 -9.91
N LEU A 40 22.48 2.17 -9.44
CA LEU A 40 21.65 3.36 -9.29
C LEU A 40 22.23 4.32 -8.24
N ARG A 41 22.68 3.79 -7.10
CA ARG A 41 23.25 4.57 -5.98
C ARG A 41 24.62 5.15 -6.32
N ASP A 42 25.50 4.35 -6.91
CA ASP A 42 26.92 4.68 -7.10
C ASP A 42 27.15 5.54 -8.36
N SER A 43 26.15 5.64 -9.27
CA SER A 43 26.21 6.44 -10.50
C SER A 43 25.29 7.69 -10.50
N PRO A 44 25.24 8.52 -9.44
CA PRO A 44 24.24 9.58 -9.32
C PRO A 44 24.41 10.69 -10.36
N LYS A 45 25.63 10.88 -10.91
CA LYS A 45 25.92 11.89 -11.95
C LYS A 45 25.89 11.37 -13.39
N SER A 46 25.90 10.05 -13.59
CA SER A 46 26.09 9.46 -14.93
C SER A 46 24.80 9.08 -15.65
N LEU A 47 23.70 8.91 -14.92
CA LEU A 47 22.42 8.48 -15.50
C LEU A 47 21.44 9.65 -15.60
N PRO A 48 20.84 9.88 -16.79
CA PRO A 48 19.69 10.76 -16.94
C PRO A 48 18.56 10.38 -15.97
N PHE A 49 17.79 11.37 -15.52
CA PHE A 49 16.71 11.17 -14.55
C PHE A 49 15.67 10.14 -15.03
N GLU A 50 15.32 10.18 -16.32
CA GLU A 50 14.40 9.22 -16.94
C GLU A 50 14.87 7.77 -16.79
N MET A 51 16.17 7.52 -16.97
CA MET A 51 16.73 6.18 -16.78
C MET A 51 16.68 5.75 -15.31
N LYS A 52 16.87 6.68 -14.38
CA LYS A 52 16.71 6.39 -12.94
C LYS A 52 15.28 5.96 -12.62
N ILE A 53 14.28 6.67 -13.14
CA ILE A 53 12.86 6.32 -12.98
C ILE A 53 12.56 4.94 -13.55
N MET A 54 13.07 4.61 -14.74
CA MET A 54 12.90 3.28 -15.33
C MET A 54 13.54 2.17 -14.47
N VAL A 55 14.75 2.41 -13.95
CA VAL A 55 15.43 1.45 -13.06
C VAL A 55 14.66 1.28 -11.74
N MET A 56 14.18 2.37 -11.14
CA MET A 56 13.37 2.33 -9.93
C MET A 56 12.06 1.57 -10.13
N ASN A 57 11.42 1.74 -11.29
CA ASN A 57 10.23 0.97 -11.67
C ASN A 57 10.52 -0.54 -11.68
N VAL A 58 11.59 -0.96 -12.36
CA VAL A 58 11.99 -2.38 -12.39
C VAL A 58 12.26 -2.91 -10.98
N ILE A 59 13.05 -2.20 -10.18
CA ILE A 59 13.34 -2.59 -8.79
C ILE A 59 12.06 -2.75 -7.97
N SER A 60 11.16 -1.76 -8.01
CA SER A 60 9.92 -1.80 -7.23
C SER A 60 9.01 -2.96 -7.60
N ARG A 61 8.94 -3.32 -8.90
CA ARG A 61 8.15 -4.45 -9.39
C ARG A 61 8.75 -5.79 -8.96
N VAL A 62 10.08 -5.95 -9.05
CA VAL A 62 10.76 -7.18 -8.63
C VAL A 62 10.57 -7.39 -7.12
N ILE A 63 10.72 -6.32 -6.32
CA ILE A 63 10.47 -6.35 -4.86
C ILE A 63 9.03 -6.80 -4.56
N GLY A 64 8.03 -6.16 -5.19
CA GLY A 64 6.62 -6.45 -4.92
C GLY A 64 6.18 -7.88 -5.32
N ILE A 65 6.75 -8.40 -6.41
CA ILE A 65 6.44 -9.74 -6.95
C ILE A 65 7.13 -10.83 -6.13
N HIS A 66 8.45 -10.74 -5.94
CA HIS A 66 9.25 -11.76 -5.26
C HIS A 66 9.32 -11.59 -3.73
N LYS A 67 8.60 -10.59 -3.19
CA LYS A 67 8.56 -10.26 -1.75
C LYS A 67 9.95 -10.07 -1.14
N LEU A 68 10.80 -9.32 -1.84
CA LEU A 68 12.19 -9.10 -1.46
C LEU A 68 12.35 -8.05 -0.36
N THR A 69 13.14 -8.34 0.66
CA THR A 69 13.45 -7.38 1.73
C THR A 69 14.69 -6.55 1.39
N LEU A 70 14.53 -5.51 0.54
CA LEU A 70 15.59 -4.54 0.25
C LEU A 70 15.37 -3.22 1.02
N LEU A 71 15.74 -3.20 2.30
CA LEU A 71 15.45 -2.06 3.19
C LEU A 71 16.15 -0.76 2.75
N SER A 72 17.33 -0.85 2.14
CA SER A 72 18.06 0.33 1.65
C SER A 72 17.34 1.10 0.53
N PHE A 73 16.32 0.50 -0.10
CA PHE A 73 15.54 1.15 -1.14
C PHE A 73 14.62 2.26 -0.58
N TYR A 74 14.07 2.09 0.63
CA TYR A 74 13.12 3.06 1.21
C TYR A 74 13.77 4.41 1.56
N PRO A 75 14.94 4.45 2.26
CA PRO A 75 15.65 5.71 2.48
C PRO A 75 16.07 6.39 1.17
N PHE A 76 16.35 5.61 0.12
CA PHE A 76 16.65 6.17 -1.20
C PHE A 76 15.43 6.88 -1.80
N LEU A 77 14.24 6.28 -1.69
CA LEU A 77 12.99 6.89 -2.13
C LEU A 77 12.67 8.19 -1.39
N PHE A 78 12.97 8.31 -0.09
CA PHE A 78 12.68 9.51 0.70
C PHE A 78 13.26 10.79 0.09
N ASN A 79 14.42 10.71 -0.55
CA ASN A 79 15.06 11.85 -1.22
C ASN A 79 14.25 12.39 -2.42
N TYR A 80 13.29 11.62 -2.92
CA TYR A 80 12.45 11.95 -4.06
C TYR A 80 10.98 12.21 -3.68
N LEU A 81 10.60 12.05 -2.41
CA LEU A 81 9.23 12.26 -1.92
C LEU A 81 8.95 13.74 -1.60
N ASN A 82 9.14 14.61 -2.59
CA ASN A 82 8.79 16.03 -2.51
C ASN A 82 7.78 16.40 -3.61
N PRO A 83 6.69 17.13 -3.32
CA PRO A 83 5.71 17.53 -4.32
C PRO A 83 6.26 18.25 -5.55
N HIS A 84 7.38 18.98 -5.41
CA HIS A 84 8.02 19.70 -6.51
C HIS A 84 8.90 18.81 -7.39
N GLN A 85 9.11 17.56 -6.99
CA GLN A 85 9.92 16.61 -7.73
C GLN A 85 9.24 16.21 -9.04
N GLN A 86 10.02 16.11 -10.11
CA GLN A 86 9.53 15.64 -11.40
C GLN A 86 9.08 14.16 -11.31
N GLU A 87 7.96 13.83 -11.95
CA GLU A 87 7.37 12.47 -11.96
C GLU A 87 7.08 11.88 -10.58
N VAL A 88 6.83 12.71 -9.56
CA VAL A 88 6.64 12.24 -8.17
C VAL A 88 5.49 11.24 -8.02
N THR A 89 4.43 11.35 -8.82
CA THR A 89 3.32 10.40 -8.84
C THR A 89 3.76 8.99 -9.22
N LEU A 90 4.71 8.85 -10.15
CA LEU A 90 5.30 7.56 -10.50
C LEU A 90 6.14 7.01 -9.35
N ILE A 91 6.92 7.86 -8.70
CA ILE A 91 7.76 7.47 -7.55
C ILE A 91 6.89 6.98 -6.38
N LEU A 92 5.79 7.67 -6.09
CA LEU A 92 4.79 7.24 -5.10
C LEU A 92 4.17 5.89 -5.47
N THR A 93 3.93 5.67 -6.77
CA THR A 93 3.44 4.38 -7.27
C THR A 93 4.48 3.27 -7.05
N PHE A 94 5.76 3.53 -7.28
CA PHE A 94 6.84 2.57 -7.03
C PHE A 94 6.96 2.23 -5.53
N ALA A 95 6.84 3.23 -4.66
CA ALA A 95 6.82 3.04 -3.20
C ALA A 95 5.65 2.13 -2.76
N ALA A 96 4.45 2.36 -3.31
CA ALA A 96 3.32 1.49 -3.06
C ALA A 96 3.54 0.07 -3.60
N GLN A 97 4.10 -0.07 -4.80
CA GLN A 97 4.35 -1.38 -5.43
C GLN A 97 5.42 -2.22 -4.70
N SER A 98 6.47 -1.57 -4.19
CA SER A 98 7.53 -2.27 -3.44
C SER A 98 7.10 -2.66 -2.02
N THR A 99 6.02 -2.08 -1.50
CA THR A 99 5.52 -2.42 -0.16
C THR A 99 4.86 -3.80 -0.15
N HIS A 100 5.16 -4.62 0.86
CA HIS A 100 4.54 -5.92 1.08
C HIS A 100 4.55 -6.30 2.57
N GLU A 101 3.88 -7.39 2.91
CA GLU A 101 3.65 -7.84 4.29
C GLU A 101 4.93 -8.21 5.07
N LEU A 102 6.00 -8.64 4.38
CA LEU A 102 7.27 -9.02 5.00
C LEU A 102 8.25 -7.85 5.28
N ILE A 103 7.88 -6.59 4.99
CA ILE A 103 8.73 -5.43 5.33
C ILE A 103 8.36 -4.92 6.72
N PRO A 104 9.35 -4.62 7.58
CA PRO A 104 9.08 -4.11 8.91
C PRO A 104 8.17 -2.86 8.87
N PRO A 105 7.10 -2.82 9.68
CA PRO A 105 6.12 -1.75 9.64
C PRO A 105 6.71 -0.37 9.98
N GLU A 106 7.78 -0.30 10.77
CA GLU A 106 8.49 0.92 11.16
C GLU A 106 9.07 1.69 9.96
N ASP A 107 9.66 1.00 8.99
CA ASP A 107 10.24 1.63 7.79
C ASP A 107 9.15 2.21 6.89
N ILE A 108 8.03 1.49 6.78
CA ILE A 108 6.87 1.94 6.00
C ILE A 108 6.13 3.07 6.74
N GLU A 109 6.06 3.04 8.07
CA GLU A 109 5.46 4.12 8.88
C GLU A 109 6.23 5.42 8.67
N ALA A 110 7.57 5.38 8.66
CA ALA A 110 8.40 6.55 8.35
C ALA A 110 8.12 7.10 6.94
N MET A 111 7.92 6.22 5.96
CA MET A 111 7.53 6.60 4.60
C MET A 111 6.17 7.28 4.56
N VAL A 112 5.15 6.68 5.20
CA VAL A 112 3.79 7.22 5.25
C VAL A 112 3.76 8.58 5.94
N LYS A 113 4.50 8.76 7.04
CA LYS A 113 4.66 10.05 7.72
C LYS A 113 5.29 11.10 6.81
N THR A 114 6.34 10.73 6.07
CA THR A 114 7.00 11.65 5.13
C THR A 114 6.04 12.10 4.02
N ILE A 115 5.24 11.17 3.48
CA ILE A 115 4.23 11.51 2.46
C ILE A 115 3.15 12.40 3.07
N ALA A 116 2.65 12.10 4.27
CA ALA A 116 1.64 12.92 4.93
C ALA A 116 2.14 14.36 5.16
N ASN A 117 3.33 14.51 5.74
CA ASN A 117 3.91 15.83 6.03
C ASN A 117 4.16 16.67 4.78
N ASN A 118 4.59 16.04 3.68
CA ASN A 118 4.97 16.76 2.47
C ASN A 118 3.80 17.01 1.50
N PHE A 119 2.81 16.11 1.46
CA PHE A 119 1.72 16.15 0.46
C PHE A 119 0.35 16.49 1.05
N VAL A 120 0.13 16.17 2.33
CA VAL A 120 -1.16 16.34 3.01
C VAL A 120 -1.01 17.45 4.06
N ALA A 121 -0.90 18.68 3.55
CA ALA A 121 -0.79 19.87 4.38
C ALA A 121 -1.71 20.97 3.84
N ASP A 122 -2.15 21.89 4.70
CA ASP A 122 -3.12 22.94 4.34
C ASP A 122 -2.61 23.92 3.27
N HIS A 123 -1.29 24.07 3.15
CA HIS A 123 -0.66 24.92 2.14
C HIS A 123 -0.52 24.23 0.78
N CYS A 124 -0.79 22.92 0.68
CA CYS A 124 -0.68 22.17 -0.56
C CYS A 124 -1.91 22.38 -1.45
N ALA A 125 -1.71 22.31 -2.77
CA ALA A 125 -2.80 22.31 -3.73
C ALA A 125 -3.69 21.05 -3.54
N PRO A 126 -5.02 21.15 -3.77
CA PRO A 126 -5.94 20.03 -3.53
C PRO A 126 -5.61 18.80 -4.38
N GLU A 127 -5.00 18.96 -5.55
CA GLU A 127 -4.53 17.87 -6.40
C GLU A 127 -3.39 17.09 -5.73
N VAL A 128 -2.44 17.79 -5.11
CA VAL A 128 -1.30 17.21 -4.39
C VAL A 128 -1.79 16.43 -3.17
N ILE A 129 -2.73 17.00 -2.41
CA ILE A 129 -3.36 16.34 -1.27
C ILE A 129 -4.07 15.05 -1.70
N THR A 130 -4.80 15.11 -2.83
CA THR A 130 -5.49 13.94 -3.38
C THR A 130 -4.51 12.83 -3.75
N VAL A 131 -3.39 13.17 -4.40
CA VAL A 131 -2.33 12.21 -4.74
C VAL A 131 -1.67 11.63 -3.48
N GLY A 132 -1.39 12.45 -2.48
CA GLY A 132 -0.83 12.02 -1.19
C GLY A 132 -1.74 11.00 -0.48
N LEU A 133 -3.02 11.34 -0.30
CA LEU A 133 -4.00 10.46 0.35
C LEU A 133 -4.18 9.13 -0.39
N ASN A 134 -4.27 9.16 -1.72
CA ASN A 134 -4.38 7.95 -2.53
C ASN A 134 -3.12 7.08 -2.44
N SER A 135 -1.93 7.70 -2.41
CA SER A 135 -0.66 6.99 -2.29
C SER A 135 -0.54 6.30 -0.93
N ILE A 136 -0.88 7.00 0.15
CA ILE A 136 -0.94 6.43 1.50
C ILE A 136 -1.92 5.26 1.54
N ARG A 137 -3.11 5.41 0.97
CA ARG A 137 -4.09 4.32 0.87
C ARG A 137 -3.51 3.10 0.16
N GLU A 138 -2.82 3.27 -0.96
CA GLU A 138 -2.25 2.16 -1.72
C GLU A 138 -1.12 1.45 -0.95
N ILE A 139 -0.28 2.18 -0.23
CA ILE A 139 0.74 1.62 0.66
C ILE A 139 0.07 0.83 1.80
N CYS A 140 -0.89 1.44 2.50
CA CYS A 140 -1.60 0.82 3.61
C CYS A 140 -2.48 -0.36 3.18
N SER A 141 -2.88 -0.44 1.91
CA SER A 141 -3.64 -1.58 1.40
C SER A 141 -2.82 -2.88 1.40
N ARG A 142 -1.49 -2.74 1.26
CA ARG A 142 -0.51 -3.83 1.27
C ARG A 142 0.05 -4.07 2.66
N ASN A 143 0.38 -3.00 3.39
CA ASN A 143 0.82 -3.09 4.78
C ASN A 143 -0.02 -2.16 5.68
N PRO A 144 -1.14 -2.65 6.23
CA PRO A 144 -2.02 -1.83 7.08
C PRO A 144 -1.44 -1.56 8.48
N LEU A 145 -0.40 -2.30 8.89
CA LEU A 145 0.22 -2.16 10.21
C LEU A 145 1.11 -0.90 10.31
N ALA A 146 1.51 -0.34 9.18
CA ALA A 146 2.34 0.86 9.11
C ALA A 146 1.60 2.17 9.46
N MET A 147 0.28 2.12 9.72
CA MET A 147 -0.52 3.30 10.02
C MET A 147 -0.69 3.49 11.53
N ASN A 148 -0.42 4.72 11.99
CA ASN A 148 -0.63 5.13 13.37
C ASN A 148 -2.07 5.66 13.59
N SER A 149 -2.61 5.48 14.79
CA SER A 149 -3.94 5.97 15.19
C SER A 149 -4.08 7.48 15.04
N ASP A 150 -3.04 8.24 15.41
CA ASP A 150 -3.14 9.70 15.42
C ASP A 150 -3.04 10.26 14.00
N LEU A 151 -2.08 9.76 13.22
CA LEU A 151 -1.98 10.11 11.81
C LEU A 151 -3.26 9.72 11.04
N LEU A 152 -3.85 8.56 11.32
CA LEU A 152 -5.09 8.16 10.66
C LEU A 152 -6.23 9.13 10.99
N LYS A 153 -6.36 9.59 12.24
CA LYS A 153 -7.39 10.59 12.60
C LYS A 153 -7.21 11.84 11.76
N ASP A 154 -6.01 12.42 11.74
CA ASP A 154 -5.69 13.63 10.98
C ASP A 154 -6.03 13.47 9.48
N LEU A 155 -5.65 12.34 8.88
CA LEU A 155 -5.95 12.06 7.48
C LEU A 155 -7.46 11.88 7.20
N THR A 156 -8.24 11.38 8.17
CA THR A 156 -9.69 11.21 8.01
C THR A 156 -10.49 12.50 8.14
N GLU A 157 -9.93 13.57 8.71
CA GLU A 157 -10.58 14.88 8.81
C GLU A 157 -10.82 15.51 7.43
N TYR A 158 -9.99 15.17 6.44
CA TYR A 158 -10.14 15.62 5.05
C TYR A 158 -11.41 15.10 4.33
N LYS A 159 -12.24 14.29 5.00
CA LYS A 159 -13.55 13.84 4.47
C LYS A 159 -14.58 14.98 4.30
N ASP A 160 -14.40 16.09 5.01
CA ASP A 160 -15.29 17.27 4.97
C ASP A 160 -14.61 18.45 4.23
N TYR A 161 -13.55 18.17 3.46
CA TYR A 161 -12.81 19.17 2.71
C TYR A 161 -13.62 19.76 1.54
N LYS A 162 -13.26 20.97 1.10
CA LYS A 162 -13.98 21.68 0.03
C LYS A 162 -13.89 20.96 -1.33
N ASN A 163 -12.74 20.36 -1.64
CA ASN A 163 -12.50 19.70 -2.92
C ASN A 163 -13.00 18.24 -2.91
N LYS A 164 -13.80 17.87 -3.91
CA LYS A 164 -14.38 16.52 -4.03
C LYS A 164 -13.34 15.42 -4.16
N GLY A 165 -12.23 15.66 -4.86
CA GLY A 165 -11.14 14.68 -5.04
C GLY A 165 -10.50 14.29 -3.72
N VAL A 166 -10.20 15.29 -2.88
CA VAL A 166 -9.66 15.09 -1.53
C VAL A 166 -10.65 14.33 -0.65
N VAL A 167 -11.93 14.71 -0.68
CA VAL A 167 -13.00 14.01 0.06
C VAL A 167 -13.11 12.54 -0.36
N MET A 168 -13.06 12.25 -1.66
CA MET A 168 -13.10 10.87 -2.17
C MET A 168 -11.88 10.06 -1.73
N ALA A 169 -10.68 10.65 -1.78
CA ALA A 169 -9.45 10.01 -1.33
C ALA A 169 -9.53 9.67 0.17
N ALA A 170 -9.89 10.64 1.03
CA ALA A 170 -10.06 10.43 2.46
C ALA A 170 -11.10 9.34 2.78
N ARG A 171 -12.26 9.36 2.11
CA ARG A 171 -13.30 8.32 2.27
C ARG A 171 -12.82 6.94 1.86
N SER A 172 -12.02 6.85 0.79
CA SER A 172 -11.46 5.58 0.33
C SER A 172 -10.42 4.99 1.30
N LEU A 173 -9.70 5.85 2.03
CA LEU A 173 -8.81 5.46 3.14
C LEU A 173 -9.62 4.96 4.34
N ILE A 174 -10.70 5.65 4.72
CA ILE A 174 -11.62 5.20 5.78
C ILE A 174 -12.16 3.82 5.45
N GLN A 175 -12.63 3.61 4.22
CA GLN A 175 -13.17 2.32 3.79
C GLN A 175 -12.13 1.20 3.85
N LEU A 176 -10.87 1.48 3.51
CA LEU A 176 -9.79 0.51 3.62
C LEU A 176 -9.60 0.05 5.08
N PHE A 177 -9.55 0.98 6.03
CA PHE A 177 -9.37 0.62 7.44
C PHE A 177 -10.60 -0.01 8.08
N ARG A 178 -11.81 0.25 7.58
CA ARG A 178 -13.00 -0.52 7.98
C ARG A 178 -12.85 -2.01 7.67
N ASP A 179 -12.22 -2.33 6.55
CA ASP A 179 -12.03 -3.71 6.10
C ASP A 179 -10.78 -4.36 6.73
N LYS A 180 -9.69 -3.59 6.94
CA LYS A 180 -8.37 -4.11 7.34
C LYS A 180 -8.05 -3.99 8.82
N ASN A 181 -8.53 -2.95 9.51
CA ASN A 181 -8.35 -2.79 10.95
C ASN A 181 -9.32 -1.70 11.47
N PRO A 182 -10.57 -2.07 11.80
CA PRO A 182 -11.58 -1.11 12.21
C PRO A 182 -11.34 -0.52 13.61
N GLU A 183 -10.46 -1.11 14.43
CA GLU A 183 -10.13 -0.59 15.76
C GLU A 183 -9.32 0.70 15.70
N LEU A 184 -8.50 0.89 14.66
CA LEU A 184 -7.73 2.11 14.43
C LEU A 184 -8.63 3.31 14.13
N LEU A 185 -9.84 3.08 13.62
CA LEU A 185 -10.79 4.14 13.29
C LEU A 185 -11.56 4.62 14.52
N HIS A 186 -11.78 5.93 14.60
CA HIS A 186 -12.64 6.52 15.62
C HIS A 186 -14.07 5.97 15.51
N ARG A 187 -14.78 5.85 16.65
CA ARG A 187 -16.12 5.22 16.73
C ARG A 187 -17.14 5.76 15.71
N ARG A 188 -17.04 7.05 15.38
CA ARG A 188 -17.88 7.72 14.38
C ARG A 188 -17.68 7.18 12.96
N GLU A 189 -16.44 6.82 12.62
CA GLU A 189 -16.05 6.41 11.27
C GLU A 189 -16.15 4.91 11.03
N ARG A 190 -16.36 4.08 12.06
CA ARG A 190 -16.42 2.61 11.93
C ARG A 190 -17.62 2.13 11.12
N GLY A 191 -18.71 2.91 11.07
CA GLY A 191 -19.96 2.50 10.46
C GLY A 191 -20.73 1.49 11.33
N LYS A 192 -22.04 1.37 11.12
CA LYS A 192 -22.93 0.56 11.96
C LYS A 192 -22.65 -0.94 11.84
N PHE A 193 -22.54 -1.46 10.62
CA PHE A 193 -22.32 -2.89 10.36
C PHE A 193 -21.00 -3.43 10.90
N VAL A 194 -19.91 -2.66 10.82
CA VAL A 194 -18.61 -3.10 11.34
C VAL A 194 -18.62 -3.12 12.86
N SER A 195 -19.30 -2.17 13.50
CA SER A 195 -19.41 -2.12 14.97
C SER A 195 -20.14 -3.34 15.57
N GLU A 196 -21.02 -3.97 14.80
CA GLU A 196 -21.75 -5.18 15.19
C GLU A 196 -20.89 -6.45 15.00
N ASN A 197 -20.03 -6.49 13.97
CA ASN A 197 -19.15 -7.62 13.64
C ASN A 197 -17.73 -7.55 14.25
N MET A 198 -17.44 -6.56 15.09
CA MET A 198 -16.11 -6.36 15.73
C MET A 198 -15.61 -7.58 16.51
N LYS A 199 -16.52 -8.42 17.05
CA LYS A 199 -16.14 -9.57 17.89
C LYS A 199 -15.40 -10.68 17.13
N GLU A 200 -15.53 -10.71 15.80
CA GLU A 200 -14.91 -11.72 14.94
C GLU A 200 -13.63 -11.22 14.25
N PHE A 201 -13.21 -9.97 14.49
CA PHE A 201 -12.07 -9.40 13.79
C PHE A 201 -10.73 -9.84 14.42
N LYS A 202 -10.00 -10.74 13.74
CA LYS A 202 -8.64 -11.13 14.13
C LYS A 202 -7.63 -10.16 13.51
N LYS A 203 -6.96 -9.36 14.35
CA LYS A 203 -5.83 -8.51 13.93
C LYS A 203 -4.66 -9.41 13.50
N LEU A 204 -4.29 -9.33 12.23
CA LEU A 204 -3.09 -9.99 11.73
C LEU A 204 -1.85 -9.33 12.33
N GLN A 205 -0.99 -10.12 12.95
CA GLN A 205 0.32 -9.64 13.39
C GLN A 205 1.30 -9.61 12.21
N PHE A 206 2.40 -8.87 12.38
CA PHE A 206 3.46 -8.83 11.37
C PHE A 206 3.97 -10.26 11.10
N GLY A 207 3.99 -10.65 9.82
CA GLY A 207 4.39 -12.00 9.40
C GLY A 207 3.32 -13.09 9.55
N GLU A 208 2.11 -12.77 10.02
CA GLU A 208 0.99 -13.73 10.08
C GLU A 208 0.29 -13.80 8.72
N SER A 209 0.44 -14.92 8.00
CA SER A 209 -0.32 -15.20 6.80
C SER A 209 -1.66 -15.86 7.16
N LEU A 210 -2.74 -15.45 6.49
CA LEU A 210 -4.04 -16.14 6.56
C LEU A 210 -3.91 -17.50 5.86
N ALA A 211 -3.38 -18.50 6.56
CA ALA A 211 -3.54 -19.87 6.14
C ALA A 211 -5.03 -20.23 6.30
N LEU A 212 -5.72 -20.52 5.20
CA LEU A 212 -7.02 -21.18 5.27
C LEU A 212 -6.78 -22.57 5.87
N GLU A 213 -7.15 -22.76 7.14
CA GLU A 213 -6.99 -24.03 7.86
C GLU A 213 -7.77 -25.18 7.21
N SER A 214 -8.73 -24.88 6.34
CA SER A 214 -9.46 -25.88 5.56
C SER A 214 -9.99 -25.25 4.27
N LEU A 215 -9.65 -25.84 3.12
CA LEU A 215 -10.40 -25.62 1.88
C LEU A 215 -11.73 -26.38 1.99
N PRO A 216 -12.90 -25.73 1.87
CA PRO A 216 -14.17 -26.43 1.89
C PRO A 216 -14.21 -27.45 0.73
N GLY A 217 -14.14 -28.74 1.06
CA GLY A 217 -14.15 -29.85 0.09
C GLY A 217 -12.88 -30.70 0.05
N VAL A 218 -11.80 -30.33 0.75
CA VAL A 218 -10.61 -31.20 0.88
C VAL A 218 -10.68 -31.92 2.23
N GLN A 219 -11.28 -33.11 2.25
CA GLN A 219 -11.08 -34.03 3.37
C GLN A 219 -9.65 -34.54 3.31
N VAL A 220 -8.87 -34.23 4.34
CA VAL A 220 -7.56 -34.86 4.55
C VAL A 220 -7.82 -36.33 4.83
N ILE A 221 -7.58 -37.17 3.82
CA ILE A 221 -7.58 -38.63 3.99
C ILE A 221 -6.22 -38.97 4.60
N PHE A 222 -6.22 -39.29 5.90
CA PHE A 222 -5.09 -39.94 6.56
C PHE A 222 -5.12 -41.45 6.29
#